data_AF-A0A498DZZ4-F1
#
_entry.id   AF-A0A498DZZ4-F1
#
_cell.length_a   1.000
_cell.length_b   1.000
_cell.length_c   1.000
_cell.angle_alpha   90.00
_cell.angle_beta   90.00
_cell.angle_gamma   90.00
#
_symmetry.space_group_name_H-M   'P 1'
#
loop_
_entity.id
_entity.type
_entity.pdbx_description
1 polymer ?
#
loop_
_entity_poly.entity_id
_entity_poly.type
_entity_poly.pdbx_seq_one_letter_code
_entity_poly.pdbx_strand_id
1 'polypeptide(L)'
;MLERTVPDHRRDLRSGSRRPLRVLAAAGAAIALVAGGATATTAVAATGDAPAKAPAAQPLAKLSHGQATAKFQAAGISWSSSGGCSDRNTSTCTSFDQINSATVDGVITLKGATGCAINLTGGTETGHASGTYSHWNGYKVDFSLSSCLDNYITGTFTSIGGSKWQSGSGNVYYREGNHWDVTYHNCGGC
;
A
#
# COMPACT_ATOMS: atom_id res chain seq x y z
N MET A 1 -16.00 13.97 55.59
CA MET A 1 -17.34 14.46 55.22
C MET A 1 -17.22 15.30 53.96
N LEU A 2 -17.50 14.70 52.79
CA LEU A 2 -18.28 15.25 51.68
C LEU A 2 -18.25 14.19 50.56
N GLU A 3 -19.20 13.26 50.64
CA GLU A 3 -19.64 12.44 49.51
C GLU A 3 -20.48 13.28 48.56
N ARG A 4 -20.42 12.94 47.26
CA ARG A 4 -21.45 13.08 46.19
C ARG A 4 -20.73 13.15 44.84
N THR A 5 -21.12 12.54 43.72
CA THR A 5 -22.14 11.55 43.35
C THR A 5 -21.75 11.13 41.92
N VAL A 6 -21.75 9.83 41.62
CA VAL A 6 -21.58 9.29 40.26
C VAL A 6 -22.94 9.33 39.52
N PRO A 7 -23.03 9.74 38.25
CA PRO A 7 -24.17 9.43 37.41
C PRO A 7 -23.96 8.12 36.63
N ASP A 8 -24.86 7.17 36.89
CA ASP A 8 -25.15 5.98 36.07
C ASP A 8 -26.10 6.39 34.94
N HIS A 9 -25.72 6.14 33.68
CA HIS A 9 -26.66 6.14 32.56
C HIS A 9 -26.57 4.83 31.79
N ARG A 10 -27.52 3.95 32.13
CA ARG A 10 -27.91 2.77 31.37
C ARG A 10 -28.52 3.14 30.02
N ARG A 11 -28.07 2.38 29.01
CA ARG A 11 -28.79 1.73 27.90
C ARG A 11 -29.64 2.60 26.97
N ASP A 12 -29.29 2.53 25.68
CA ASP A 12 -30.28 2.31 24.63
C ASP A 12 -29.80 1.24 23.62
N LEU A 13 -30.60 0.19 23.51
CA LEU A 13 -30.59 -0.87 22.52
C LEU A 13 -31.79 -0.63 21.60
N ARG A 14 -31.57 -0.60 20.28
CA ARG A 14 -32.49 -0.73 19.12
C ARG A 14 -31.90 0.17 18.01
N SER A 15 -31.87 -0.14 16.72
CA SER A 15 -32.68 -0.97 15.84
C SER A 15 -31.81 -1.16 14.58
N GLY A 16 -31.53 -2.36 14.07
CA GLY A 16 -32.46 -3.08 13.21
C GLY A 16 -32.73 -2.35 11.89
N SER A 17 -31.89 -2.56 10.85
CA SER A 17 -32.27 -2.29 9.46
C SER A 17 -31.65 -3.32 8.52
N ARG A 18 -32.43 -4.37 8.25
CA ARG A 18 -32.16 -5.38 7.23
C ARG A 18 -32.63 -4.80 5.89
N ARG A 19 -31.74 -4.67 4.91
CA ARG A 19 -32.10 -4.32 3.53
C ARG A 19 -32.47 -5.59 2.75
N PRO A 20 -33.65 -5.66 2.10
CA PRO A 20 -34.06 -6.84 1.37
C PRO A 20 -33.46 -6.91 -0.04
N LEU A 21 -33.07 -8.13 -0.40
CA LEU A 21 -32.75 -8.62 -1.74
C LEU A 21 -34.01 -8.52 -2.63
N ARG A 22 -33.88 -7.93 -3.82
CA ARG A 22 -34.91 -8.01 -4.87
C ARG A 22 -34.31 -8.69 -6.10
N VAL A 23 -34.68 -9.95 -6.27
CA VAL A 23 -34.66 -10.68 -7.54
C VAL A 23 -36.02 -10.46 -8.20
N LEU A 24 -36.05 -10.01 -9.45
CA LEU A 24 -37.21 -10.10 -10.33
C LEU A 24 -36.74 -10.48 -11.73
N ALA A 25 -37.00 -11.74 -12.08
CA ALA A 25 -37.04 -12.21 -13.45
C ALA A 25 -38.46 -11.95 -14.01
N ALA A 26 -38.55 -11.53 -15.26
CA ALA A 26 -39.79 -11.62 -16.03
C ALA A 26 -39.45 -11.86 -17.51
N ALA A 27 -39.87 -13.03 -17.99
CA ALA A 27 -39.91 -13.40 -19.40
C ALA A 27 -41.21 -12.91 -20.04
N GLY A 28 -41.16 -12.58 -21.33
CA GLY A 28 -42.34 -12.28 -22.16
C GLY A 28 -41.97 -12.29 -23.63
N ALA A 29 -42.67 -13.12 -24.41
CA ALA A 29 -42.43 -13.41 -25.83
C ALA A 29 -43.64 -13.01 -26.70
N ALA A 30 -43.40 -12.56 -27.94
CA ALA A 30 -44.17 -12.80 -29.20
C ALA A 30 -43.83 -11.73 -30.27
N ILE A 31 -43.14 -12.06 -31.38
CA ILE A 31 -43.59 -12.48 -32.74
C ILE A 31 -44.07 -11.32 -33.65
N ALA A 32 -43.33 -11.07 -34.74
CA ALA A 32 -43.85 -10.86 -36.11
C ALA A 32 -42.72 -10.87 -37.15
N LEU A 33 -42.92 -11.62 -38.25
CA LEU A 33 -41.99 -11.83 -39.37
C LEU A 33 -42.11 -10.74 -40.44
N VAL A 34 -41.00 -10.43 -41.13
CA VAL A 34 -41.01 -10.04 -42.56
C VAL A 34 -39.73 -10.50 -43.26
N ALA A 35 -39.94 -11.09 -44.43
CA ALA A 35 -38.95 -11.70 -45.31
C ALA A 35 -38.15 -10.67 -46.11
N GLY A 36 -36.90 -11.00 -46.43
CA GLY A 36 -36.07 -10.26 -47.39
C GLY A 36 -34.66 -10.83 -47.45
N GLY A 37 -34.33 -11.50 -48.55
CA GLY A 37 -33.07 -12.22 -48.72
C GLY A 37 -31.84 -11.34 -48.89
N ALA A 38 -30.71 -11.84 -48.38
CA ALA A 38 -29.36 -11.69 -48.91
C ALA A 38 -28.47 -12.67 -48.15
N THR A 39 -28.03 -13.76 -48.79
CA THR A 39 -26.97 -14.61 -48.25
C THR A 39 -25.64 -13.86 -48.37
N ALA A 40 -25.30 -13.08 -47.35
CA ALA A 40 -23.94 -12.60 -47.12
C ALA A 40 -23.24 -13.61 -46.19
N THR A 41 -22.33 -14.42 -46.74
CA THR A 41 -21.36 -15.16 -45.92
C THR A 41 -20.42 -14.17 -45.27
N THR A 42 -20.79 -13.67 -44.08
CA THR A 42 -19.87 -12.93 -43.23
C THR A 42 -18.85 -13.92 -42.69
N ALA A 43 -17.60 -13.78 -43.13
CA ALA A 43 -16.46 -14.46 -42.53
C ALA A 43 -16.42 -14.13 -41.03
N VAL A 44 -16.58 -15.15 -40.19
CA VAL A 44 -16.32 -15.03 -38.75
C VAL A 44 -14.81 -14.85 -38.61
N ALA A 45 -14.37 -13.60 -38.47
CA ALA A 45 -13.02 -13.33 -38.01
C ALA A 45 -12.93 -13.86 -36.58
N ALA A 46 -12.20 -14.96 -36.40
CA ALA A 46 -11.80 -15.42 -35.09
C ALA A 46 -11.05 -14.28 -34.40
N THR A 47 -11.70 -13.62 -33.45
CA THR A 47 -11.02 -12.77 -32.49
C THR A 47 -10.16 -13.69 -31.65
N GLY A 48 -8.91 -13.89 -32.07
CA GLY A 48 -7.90 -14.48 -31.22
C GLY A 48 -7.80 -13.62 -29.97
N ASP A 49 -8.15 -14.19 -28.83
CA ASP A 49 -7.80 -13.65 -27.52
C ASP A 49 -6.28 -13.62 -27.44
N ALA A 50 -5.71 -12.48 -27.83
CA ALA A 50 -4.35 -12.16 -27.46
C ALA A 50 -4.29 -12.11 -25.93
N PRO A 51 -3.28 -12.73 -25.29
CA PRO A 51 -3.12 -12.64 -23.85
C PRO A 51 -3.04 -11.16 -23.47
N ALA A 52 -3.93 -10.75 -22.56
CA ALA A 52 -3.92 -9.41 -22.00
C ALA A 52 -2.51 -9.11 -21.47
N LYS A 53 -1.80 -8.21 -22.15
CA LYS A 53 -0.52 -7.68 -21.68
C LYS A 53 -0.78 -7.07 -20.31
N ALA A 54 -0.07 -7.57 -19.29
CA ALA A 54 -0.15 -7.02 -17.94
C ALA A 54 -0.05 -5.48 -18.03
N PRO A 55 -0.91 -4.72 -17.33
CA PRO A 55 -0.85 -3.28 -17.37
C PRO A 55 0.58 -2.85 -17.02
N ALA A 56 1.20 -2.05 -17.87
CA ALA A 56 2.45 -1.40 -17.53
C ALA A 56 2.23 -0.68 -16.20
N ALA A 57 3.11 -0.93 -15.22
CA ALA A 57 3.07 -0.27 -13.93
C ALA A 57 2.94 1.23 -14.17
N GLN A 58 1.82 1.81 -13.75
CA GLN A 58 1.62 3.25 -13.88
C GLN A 58 2.77 3.95 -13.15
N PRO A 59 3.37 5.01 -13.72
CA PRO A 59 4.40 5.76 -13.02
C PRO A 59 3.89 6.16 -11.64
N LEU A 60 4.57 5.70 -10.59
CA LEU A 60 4.24 6.08 -9.23
C LEU A 60 4.47 7.58 -9.10
N ALA A 61 3.48 8.31 -8.59
CA ALA A 61 3.62 9.75 -8.41
C ALA A 61 4.81 10.04 -7.48
N LYS A 62 5.67 10.97 -7.89
CA LYS A 62 6.83 11.39 -7.09
C LYS A 62 6.41 12.46 -6.09
N LEU A 63 6.79 12.27 -4.84
CA LEU A 63 6.53 13.23 -3.77
C LEU A 63 7.78 14.03 -3.43
N SER A 64 7.59 15.28 -3.03
CA SER A 64 8.60 16.03 -2.27
C SER A 64 8.70 15.51 -0.83
N HIS A 65 9.80 15.84 -0.16
CA HIS A 65 10.00 15.54 1.25
C HIS A 65 8.88 16.10 2.12
N GLY A 66 8.45 17.34 1.87
CA GLY A 66 7.33 17.97 2.60
C GLY A 66 6.00 17.22 2.43
N GLN A 67 5.69 16.74 1.23
CA GLN A 67 4.47 15.95 0.99
C GLN A 67 4.54 14.58 1.68
N ALA A 68 5.69 13.90 1.62
CA ALA A 68 5.88 12.60 2.27
C ALA A 68 5.80 12.71 3.80
N THR A 69 6.51 13.69 4.39
CA THR A 69 6.50 13.92 5.84
C THR A 69 5.14 14.33 6.37
N ALA A 70 4.38 15.16 5.65
CA ALA A 70 3.01 15.48 6.04
C ALA A 70 2.13 14.22 6.14
N LYS A 71 2.25 13.30 5.18
CA LYS A 71 1.55 12.00 5.23
C LYS A 71 2.03 11.14 6.40
N PHE A 72 3.34 11.05 6.64
CA PHE A 72 3.89 10.29 7.76
C PHE A 72 3.45 10.84 9.12
N GLN A 73 3.50 12.15 9.32
CA GLN A 73 3.02 12.80 10.54
C GLN A 73 1.54 12.51 10.80
N ALA A 74 0.70 12.63 9.76
CA ALA A 74 -0.73 12.32 9.88
C ALA A 74 -1.01 10.86 10.29
N ALA A 75 -0.11 9.93 9.92
CA ALA A 75 -0.19 8.52 10.28
C ALA A 75 0.54 8.16 11.60
N GLY A 76 1.12 9.14 12.31
CA GLY A 76 1.89 8.89 13.54
C GLY A 76 3.19 8.11 13.29
N ILE A 77 3.83 8.37 12.15
CA ILE A 77 5.14 7.84 11.76
C ILE A 77 6.19 8.93 11.93
N SER A 78 7.34 8.55 12.49
CA SER A 78 8.48 9.45 12.77
C SER A 78 9.64 9.18 11.82
N TRP A 79 10.62 10.09 11.78
CA TRP A 79 11.88 9.90 11.09
C TRP A 79 13.02 10.63 11.81
N SER A 80 14.24 10.18 11.59
CA SER A 80 15.45 10.73 12.19
C SER A 80 16.56 10.79 11.16
N SER A 81 17.25 11.94 11.06
CA SER A 81 18.42 12.14 10.20
C SER A 81 19.65 12.38 11.05
N SER A 82 20.72 11.62 10.80
CA SER A 82 22.01 11.80 11.50
C SER A 82 22.66 13.15 11.17
N GLY A 83 22.46 13.66 9.96
CA GLY A 83 22.89 14.99 9.53
C GLY A 83 21.93 16.13 9.89
N GLY A 84 20.76 15.83 10.48
CA GLY A 84 19.76 16.85 10.82
C GLY A 84 19.18 17.58 9.61
N CYS A 85 19.10 16.91 8.46
CA CYS A 85 18.79 17.52 7.17
C CYS A 85 17.95 16.59 6.27
N SER A 86 17.43 17.14 5.17
CA SER A 86 16.58 16.41 4.20
C SER A 86 17.05 16.52 2.75
N ASP A 87 18.26 17.04 2.50
CA ASP A 87 18.82 17.13 1.15
C ASP A 87 19.19 15.74 0.63
N ARG A 88 18.55 15.35 -0.47
CA ARG A 88 18.77 14.06 -1.13
C ARG A 88 20.21 13.85 -1.60
N ASN A 89 20.96 14.91 -1.86
CA ASN A 89 22.33 14.80 -2.36
C ASN A 89 23.37 14.66 -1.25
N THR A 90 22.94 14.60 0.01
CA THR A 90 23.80 14.48 1.19
C THR A 90 23.53 13.16 1.90
N SER A 91 24.53 12.28 1.98
CA SER A 91 24.37 10.89 2.46
C SER A 91 24.08 10.74 3.96
N THR A 92 24.22 11.81 4.74
CA THR A 92 23.85 11.83 6.17
C THR A 92 22.43 12.37 6.39
N CYS A 93 21.78 12.90 5.36
CA CYS A 93 20.39 13.33 5.46
C CYS A 93 19.45 12.14 5.36
N THR A 94 18.28 12.26 5.98
CA THR A 94 17.15 11.38 5.65
C THR A 94 16.24 12.17 4.72
N SER A 95 16.32 11.88 3.42
CA SER A 95 15.50 12.58 2.43
C SER A 95 14.32 11.71 2.01
N PHE A 96 13.24 12.37 1.61
CA PHE A 96 12.13 11.71 0.92
C PHE A 96 11.82 12.43 -0.39
N ASP A 97 12.69 13.31 -0.85
CA ASP A 97 12.52 13.94 -2.16
C ASP A 97 12.58 12.88 -3.25
N GLN A 98 11.61 12.94 -4.18
CA GLN A 98 11.42 11.96 -5.25
C GLN A 98 11.11 10.53 -4.76
N ILE A 99 10.57 10.39 -3.56
CA ILE A 99 10.02 9.12 -3.10
C ILE A 99 8.75 8.79 -3.90
N ASN A 100 8.50 7.51 -4.17
CA ASN A 100 7.26 7.09 -4.80
C ASN A 100 6.08 7.20 -3.82
N SER A 101 4.93 7.66 -4.30
CA SER A 101 3.71 7.72 -3.50
C SER A 101 3.33 6.37 -2.92
N ALA A 102 3.45 5.29 -3.70
CA ALA A 102 3.15 3.94 -3.21
C ALA A 102 4.15 3.44 -2.15
N THR A 103 5.39 3.93 -2.12
CA THR A 103 6.32 3.65 -1.02
C THR A 103 5.79 4.30 0.25
N VAL A 104 5.45 5.59 0.21
CA VAL A 104 4.90 6.33 1.36
C VAL A 104 3.61 5.68 1.86
N ASP A 105 2.68 5.38 0.96
CA ASP A 105 1.41 4.73 1.31
C ASP A 105 1.65 3.30 1.84
N GLY A 106 2.65 2.59 1.33
CA GLY A 106 3.07 1.29 1.83
C GLY A 106 3.62 1.31 3.27
N VAL A 107 4.39 2.34 3.65
CA VAL A 107 4.82 2.53 5.04
C VAL A 107 3.61 2.80 5.94
N ILE A 108 2.64 3.58 5.47
CA ILE A 108 1.40 3.87 6.21
C ILE A 108 0.55 2.61 6.38
N THR A 109 0.44 1.78 5.34
CA THR A 109 -0.24 0.48 5.43
C THR A 109 0.46 -0.43 6.45
N LEU A 110 1.79 -0.50 6.45
CA LEU A 110 2.55 -1.25 7.44
C LEU A 110 2.31 -0.72 8.86
N LYS A 111 2.29 0.60 9.06
CA LYS A 111 1.96 1.23 10.34
C LYS A 111 0.58 0.79 10.84
N GLY A 112 -0.43 0.81 9.98
CA GLY A 112 -1.79 0.38 10.31
C GLY A 112 -1.87 -1.11 10.64
N ALA A 113 -1.18 -1.96 9.87
CA ALA A 113 -1.21 -3.41 10.04
C ALA A 113 -0.44 -3.89 11.29
N THR A 114 0.67 -3.23 11.61
CA THR A 114 1.52 -3.60 12.76
C THR A 114 1.04 -2.98 14.07
N GLY A 115 0.48 -1.76 14.02
CA GLY A 115 0.29 -0.91 15.21
C GLY A 115 1.59 -0.43 15.87
N CYS A 116 2.77 -0.85 15.37
CA CYS A 116 4.06 -0.55 15.96
C CYS A 116 4.45 0.92 15.77
N ALA A 117 5.32 1.44 16.64
CA ALA A 117 6.04 2.67 16.32
C ALA A 117 6.98 2.41 15.12
N ILE A 118 7.01 3.35 14.18
CA ILE A 118 7.90 3.32 13.01
C ILE A 118 8.71 4.62 13.02
N ASN A 119 10.04 4.48 12.95
CA ASN A 119 10.99 5.57 12.76
C ASN A 119 11.81 5.28 11.50
N LEU A 120 11.65 6.13 10.49
CA LEU A 120 12.46 6.08 9.28
C LEU A 120 13.84 6.69 9.51
N THR A 121 14.89 6.04 9.04
CA THR A 121 16.28 6.50 9.19
C THR A 121 16.96 6.78 7.85
N GLY A 122 16.34 6.36 6.75
CA GLY A 122 16.85 6.52 5.40
C GLY A 122 15.70 6.49 4.42
N GLY A 123 15.91 7.10 3.26
CA GLY A 123 14.90 7.23 2.24
C GLY A 123 15.57 7.36 0.89
N THR A 124 15.61 8.57 0.37
CA THR A 124 15.99 8.79 -1.02
C THR A 124 17.40 9.35 -1.20
N GLU A 125 18.13 9.61 -0.12
CA GLU A 125 19.47 10.19 -0.14
C GLU A 125 20.50 9.40 -0.98
N THR A 126 21.58 10.09 -1.36
CA THR A 126 22.72 9.48 -2.05
C THR A 126 23.53 8.57 -1.11
N GLY A 127 24.35 7.69 -1.69
CA GLY A 127 25.21 6.76 -0.95
C GLY A 127 24.73 5.31 -0.93
N HIS A 128 23.52 5.05 -1.46
CA HIS A 128 22.95 3.71 -1.61
C HIS A 128 23.30 3.06 -2.94
N ALA A 129 23.19 1.72 -3.00
CA ALA A 129 23.35 0.97 -4.25
C ALA A 129 22.34 1.40 -5.33
N SER A 130 22.80 1.46 -6.58
CA SER A 130 21.96 1.77 -7.72
C SER A 130 21.12 0.57 -8.18
N GLY A 131 20.10 0.83 -8.99
CA GLY A 131 19.22 -0.20 -9.54
C GLY A 131 17.78 0.29 -9.69
N THR A 132 16.95 -0.47 -10.39
CA THR A 132 15.54 -0.11 -10.65
C THR A 132 14.78 0.13 -9.34
N TYR A 133 14.83 -0.83 -8.42
CA TYR A 133 14.19 -0.74 -7.10
C TYR A 133 15.21 -0.30 -6.04
N SER A 134 15.57 0.98 -6.05
CA SER A 134 16.59 1.57 -5.17
C SER A 134 16.04 2.74 -4.34
N HIS A 135 16.81 3.16 -3.33
CA HIS A 135 16.60 4.40 -2.58
C HIS A 135 16.56 5.61 -3.51
N TRP A 136 17.54 5.71 -4.42
CA TRP A 136 17.59 6.78 -5.42
C TRP A 136 16.40 6.77 -6.40
N ASN A 137 15.71 5.65 -6.57
CA ASN A 137 14.50 5.61 -7.39
C ASN A 137 13.21 5.68 -6.56
N GLY A 138 13.30 5.91 -5.25
CA GLY A 138 12.16 6.14 -4.37
C GLY A 138 11.37 4.89 -4.01
N TYR A 139 11.95 3.70 -4.23
CA TYR A 139 11.32 2.41 -3.94
C TYR A 139 11.64 1.89 -2.54
N LYS A 140 12.60 2.50 -1.86
CA LYS A 140 13.13 1.99 -0.61
C LYS A 140 13.11 3.04 0.49
N VAL A 141 12.99 2.55 1.72
CA VAL A 141 13.15 3.31 2.96
C VAL A 141 13.81 2.41 4.00
N ASP A 142 14.51 3.04 4.94
CA ASP A 142 15.11 2.34 6.07
C ASP A 142 14.32 2.60 7.33
N PHE A 143 14.09 1.55 8.13
CA PHE A 143 13.50 1.66 9.46
C PHE A 143 14.52 1.30 10.54
N SER A 144 14.54 2.06 11.63
CA SER A 144 15.23 1.62 12.83
C SER A 144 14.64 0.31 13.35
N LEU A 145 15.48 -0.59 13.85
CA LEU A 145 15.02 -1.82 14.48
C LEU A 145 14.17 -1.53 15.72
N SER A 146 13.16 -2.37 15.93
CA SER A 146 12.43 -2.42 17.20
C SER A 146 11.88 -3.83 17.40
N SER A 147 11.77 -4.27 18.64
CA SER A 147 11.22 -5.60 18.93
C SER A 147 9.80 -5.78 18.38
N CYS A 148 8.99 -4.71 18.35
CA CYS A 148 7.64 -4.77 17.78
C CYS A 148 7.67 -5.05 16.28
N LEU A 149 8.44 -4.26 15.52
CA LEU A 149 8.52 -4.39 14.07
C LEU A 149 9.21 -5.71 13.67
N ASP A 150 10.28 -6.08 14.39
CA ASP A 150 11.02 -7.33 14.18
C ASP A 150 10.10 -8.55 14.35
N ASN A 151 9.33 -8.59 15.44
CA ASN A 151 8.42 -9.71 15.70
C ASN A 151 7.29 -9.76 14.67
N TYR A 152 6.74 -8.61 14.27
CA TYR A 152 5.70 -8.58 13.25
C TYR A 152 6.21 -9.07 11.91
N ILE A 153 7.32 -8.52 11.41
CA ILE A 153 7.88 -8.88 10.10
C ILE A 153 8.25 -10.36 10.08
N THR A 154 9.02 -10.82 11.08
CA THR A 154 9.53 -12.19 11.08
C THR A 154 8.47 -13.24 11.41
N GLY A 155 7.42 -12.88 12.14
CA GLY A 155 6.31 -13.76 12.50
C GLY A 155 5.15 -13.77 11.50
N THR A 156 5.01 -12.73 10.68
CA THR A 156 3.86 -12.56 9.76
C THR A 156 4.24 -12.75 8.29
N PHE A 157 5.44 -12.33 7.89
CA PHE A 157 5.86 -12.38 6.49
C PHE A 157 6.63 -13.67 6.17
N THR A 158 6.61 -14.06 4.89
CA THR A 158 7.28 -15.27 4.43
C THR A 158 8.78 -15.03 4.35
N SER A 159 9.58 -15.81 5.07
CA SER A 159 11.03 -15.79 4.90
C SER A 159 11.39 -16.26 3.50
N ILE A 160 12.23 -15.48 2.81
CA ILE A 160 12.78 -15.82 1.48
C ILE A 160 14.29 -16.06 1.54
N GLY A 161 14.84 -16.26 2.75
CA GLY A 161 16.26 -16.53 3.00
C GLY A 161 17.13 -15.27 3.03
N GLY A 162 18.38 -15.41 3.50
CA GLY A 162 19.36 -14.31 3.50
C GLY A 162 18.91 -13.06 4.26
N SER A 163 18.28 -13.26 5.43
CA SER A 163 17.69 -12.20 6.25
C SER A 163 16.63 -11.36 5.54
N LYS A 164 15.88 -11.96 4.60
CA LYS A 164 14.80 -11.29 3.87
C LYS A 164 13.45 -11.96 4.14
N TRP A 165 12.43 -11.12 4.20
CA TRP A 165 11.03 -11.50 4.34
C TRP A 165 10.18 -10.79 3.30
N GLN A 166 9.19 -11.50 2.77
CA GLN A 166 8.25 -10.96 1.80
C GLN A 166 6.85 -10.91 2.40
N SER A 167 6.28 -9.71 2.41
CA SER A 167 4.87 -9.51 2.79
C SER A 167 3.92 -10.18 1.79
N GLY A 168 2.68 -10.43 2.19
CA GLY A 168 1.66 -11.01 1.31
C GLY A 168 1.34 -10.16 0.07
N SER A 169 1.63 -8.86 0.10
CA SER A 169 1.51 -7.98 -1.07
C SER A 169 2.74 -7.99 -1.97
N GLY A 170 3.81 -8.69 -1.60
CA GLY A 170 5.02 -8.81 -2.39
C GLY A 170 6.15 -7.83 -2.05
N ASN A 171 5.95 -6.88 -1.13
CA ASN A 171 7.03 -5.99 -0.65
C ASN A 171 8.07 -6.77 0.15
N VAL A 172 9.35 -6.39 0.01
CA VAL A 172 10.51 -7.12 0.56
C VAL A 172 11.16 -6.35 1.70
N TYR A 173 11.42 -7.04 2.80
CA TYR A 173 12.01 -6.52 4.03
C TYR A 173 13.33 -7.23 4.28
N TYR A 174 14.44 -6.51 4.16
CA TYR A 174 15.79 -7.03 4.39
C TYR A 174 16.32 -6.51 5.73
N ARG A 175 16.71 -7.41 6.63
CA ARG A 175 17.35 -7.02 7.89
C ARG A 175 18.85 -6.86 7.66
N GLU A 176 19.31 -5.62 7.50
CA GLU A 176 20.71 -5.29 7.28
C GLU A 176 21.37 -4.83 8.59
N GLY A 177 21.73 -5.79 9.44
CA GLY A 177 22.46 -5.54 10.68
C GLY A 177 21.68 -4.70 11.69
N ASN A 178 21.72 -3.38 11.56
CA ASN A 178 21.18 -2.39 12.50
C ASN A 178 19.91 -1.68 12.02
N HIS A 179 19.37 -2.00 10.83
CA HIS A 179 18.12 -1.45 10.32
C HIS A 179 17.38 -2.45 9.44
N TRP A 180 16.13 -2.13 9.11
CA TRP A 180 15.38 -2.76 8.03
C TRP A 180 15.52 -1.92 6.77
N ASP A 181 16.03 -2.52 5.71
CA ASP A 181 16.02 -2.01 4.35
C ASP A 181 14.79 -2.58 3.64
N VAL A 182 13.82 -1.73 3.31
CA VAL A 182 12.51 -2.19 2.83
C VAL A 182 12.24 -1.69 1.42
N THR A 183 11.98 -2.63 0.51
CA THR A 183 11.62 -2.35 -0.88
C THR A 183 10.12 -2.50 -1.11
N TYR A 184 9.51 -1.41 -1.56
CA TYR A 184 8.08 -1.32 -1.86
C TYR A 184 7.83 -1.42 -3.36
N HIS A 185 7.26 -2.54 -3.80
CA HIS A 185 6.77 -2.72 -5.18
C HIS A 185 5.34 -2.19 -5.37
N ASN A 186 4.60 -2.05 -4.27
CA ASN A 186 3.26 -1.49 -4.20
C ASN A 186 2.98 -0.97 -2.78
N CYS A 187 1.81 -0.38 -2.57
CA CYS A 187 1.41 0.20 -1.28
C CYS A 187 0.83 -0.78 -0.26
N GLY A 188 0.89 -2.10 -0.51
CA GLY A 188 0.50 -3.10 0.49
C GLY A 188 -1.00 -3.33 0.67
N GLY A 189 -1.85 -2.93 -0.28
CA GLY A 189 -3.32 -3.05 -0.19
C GLY A 189 -4.06 -1.74 0.07
N CYS A 190 -3.42 -0.61 -0.25
CA CYS A 190 -4.14 0.60 -0.65
C CYS A 190 -4.65 0.44 -2.11
#